data_AF-X0SL87-F1
#
_entry.id   AF-X0SL87-F1
#
_cell.length_a   1.000
_cell.length_b   1.000
_cell.length_c   1.000
_cell.angle_alpha   90.00
_cell.angle_beta   90.00
_cell.angle_gamma   90.00
#
_symmetry.space_group_name_H-M   'P 1'
#
loop_
_entity.id
_entity.type
_entity.pdbx_description
1 polymer ?
#
loop_
_entity_poly.entity_id
_entity_poly.type
_entity_poly.pdbx_seq_one_letter_code
_entity_poly.pdbx_strand_id
1 'polypeptide(L)'
;WNAGWYEAPARVGEKIGQLVGARPGQVVVSDSTSVNLFKLTMTALAMQPGRDRVVSDVLNFPSDLYILQGCIRLLGGRQHLHLVPSADGIT
;
A
#
# COMPACT_ATOMS: atom_id res chain seq x y z
N TRP A 1 -13.64 -6.29 29.29
CA TRP A 1 -13.95 -6.32 27.86
C TRP A 1 -13.52 -5.06 27.09
N ASN A 2 -13.09 -3.98 27.77
CA ASN A 2 -12.63 -2.73 27.12
C ASN A 2 -11.20 -2.27 27.50
N ALA A 3 -10.41 -3.11 28.15
CA ALA A 3 -9.03 -2.74 28.49
C ALA A 3 -8.08 -3.15 27.36
N GLY A 4 -7.28 -2.22 26.86
CA GLY A 4 -6.19 -2.54 25.95
C GLY A 4 -6.56 -2.70 24.46
N TRP A 5 -7.83 -2.47 24.07
CA TRP A 5 -8.28 -2.61 22.67
C TRP A 5 -7.80 -1.45 21.80
N TYR A 6 -7.79 -0.24 22.36
CA TYR A 6 -7.35 0.97 21.65
C TYR A 6 -5.85 0.87 21.30
N GLU A 7 -5.06 0.26 22.18
CA GLU A 7 -3.63 0.04 22.01
C GLU A 7 -3.31 -1.27 21.27
N ALA A 8 -4.31 -2.13 21.04
CA ALA A 8 -4.11 -3.42 20.38
C ALA A 8 -3.50 -3.30 18.97
N PRO A 9 -3.96 -2.38 18.09
CA PRO A 9 -3.34 -2.12 16.80
C PRO A 9 -1.83 -1.93 16.85
N ALA A 10 -1.36 -1.04 17.75
CA ALA A 10 0.06 -0.74 17.92
C ALA A 10 0.79 -1.93 18.55
N ARG A 11 0.24 -2.52 19.62
CA ARG A 11 0.86 -3.67 20.32
C ARG A 11 1.04 -4.89 19.42
N VAL A 12 0.07 -5.19 18.56
CA VAL A 12 0.20 -6.29 17.59
C VAL A 12 1.14 -5.87 16.46
N GLY A 13 1.09 -4.61 16.02
CA GLY A 13 2.03 -4.03 15.07
C GLY A 13 3.49 -4.21 15.48
N GLU A 14 3.82 -3.95 16.75
CA GLU A 14 5.18 -4.17 17.29
C GLU A 14 5.66 -5.61 17.15
N LYS A 15 4.75 -6.60 17.27
CA LYS A 15 5.09 -8.01 17.07
C LYS A 15 5.33 -8.34 15.58
N ILE A 16 4.50 -7.79 14.70
CA ILE A 16 4.63 -7.99 13.24
C ILE A 16 5.89 -7.29 12.73
N GLY A 17 6.23 -6.11 13.26
CA GLY A 17 7.42 -5.35 12.90
C GLY A 17 8.71 -6.17 12.98
N GLN A 18 8.81 -7.03 13.99
CA GLN A 18 9.95 -7.95 14.16
C GLN A 18 10.07 -8.97 13.03
N LEU A 19 8.96 -9.37 12.41
CA LEU A 19 8.94 -10.33 11.29
C LEU A 19 9.31 -9.67 9.95
N VAL A 20 8.99 -8.39 9.78
CA VAL A 20 9.19 -7.65 8.51
C VAL A 20 10.41 -6.73 8.53
N GLY A 21 11.21 -6.75 9.60
CA GLY A 21 12.42 -5.95 9.75
C GLY A 21 12.17 -4.45 10.00
N ALA A 22 10.99 -4.09 10.51
CA ALA A 22 10.65 -2.70 10.82
C ALA A 22 11.17 -2.28 12.21
N ARG A 23 11.49 -0.99 12.37
CA ARG A 23 11.88 -0.42 13.68
C ARG A 23 10.65 -0.22 14.58
N PRO A 24 10.83 -0.07 15.91
CA PRO A 24 9.73 0.25 16.82
C PRO A 24 8.91 1.45 16.34
N GLY A 25 7.58 1.35 16.41
CA GLY A 25 6.64 2.38 15.97
C GLY A 25 6.42 2.49 14.46
N GLN A 26 7.03 1.64 13.63
CA GLN A 26 6.86 1.68 12.17
C GLN A 26 5.76 0.77 11.62
N VAL A 27 5.14 -0.06 12.45
CA VAL A 27 4.06 -0.99 12.04
C VAL A 27 2.86 -0.86 12.96
N VAL A 28 1.67 -0.76 12.36
CA VAL A 28 0.38 -0.78 13.04
C VAL A 28 -0.55 -1.75 12.32
N VAL A 29 -1.33 -2.54 13.06
CA VAL A 29 -2.41 -3.33 12.47
C VAL A 29 -3.62 -2.45 12.26
N SER A 30 -4.01 -2.22 11.00
CA SER A 30 -5.20 -1.46 10.64
C SER A 30 -6.11 -2.29 9.74
N ASP A 31 -6.88 -1.62 8.87
CA ASP A 31 -7.85 -2.15 7.93
C ASP A 31 -7.30 -3.27 7.02
N SER A 32 -8.09 -3.68 6.01
CA SER A 32 -7.62 -4.67 5.02
C SER A 32 -6.42 -4.17 4.21
N THR A 33 -5.66 -5.10 3.63
CA THR A 33 -4.53 -4.81 2.72
C THR A 33 -4.92 -3.82 1.62
N SER A 34 -6.07 -4.04 0.96
CA SER A 34 -6.59 -3.16 -0.09
C SER A 34 -6.84 -1.73 0.40
N VAL A 35 -7.42 -1.57 1.59
CA VAL A 35 -7.69 -0.25 2.16
C VAL A 35 -6.38 0.46 2.54
N ASN A 36 -5.42 -0.26 3.09
CA ASN A 36 -4.11 0.30 3.41
C ASN A 36 -3.34 0.70 2.14
N LEU A 37 -3.40 -0.11 1.07
CA LEU A 37 -2.80 0.20 -0.23
C LEU A 37 -3.43 1.45 -0.85
N PHE A 38 -4.75 1.61 -0.77
CA PHE A 38 -5.45 2.81 -1.23
C PHE A 38 -4.98 4.06 -0.46
N LYS A 39 -4.97 4.00 0.89
CA LYS A 39 -4.53 5.12 1.74
C LYS A 39 -3.08 5.53 1.44
N LEU A 40 -2.19 4.55 1.31
CA LEU A 40 -0.80 4.75 0.94
C LEU A 40 -0.67 5.42 -0.42
N THR A 41 -1.33 4.88 -1.44
CA THR A 41 -1.25 5.37 -2.82
C THR A 41 -1.75 6.80 -2.94
N MET A 42 -2.94 7.10 -2.40
CA MET A 42 -3.51 8.46 -2.41
C MET A 42 -2.56 9.48 -1.79
N THR A 43 -1.98 9.14 -0.63
CA THR A 43 -1.05 10.02 0.08
C THR A 43 0.27 10.20 -0.69
N ALA A 44 0.86 9.10 -1.17
CA ALA A 44 2.12 9.13 -1.89
C ALA A 44 2.04 9.96 -3.18
N LEU A 45 0.96 9.82 -3.94
CA LEU A 45 0.74 10.58 -5.18
C LEU A 45 0.51 12.06 -4.89
N ALA A 46 -0.23 12.41 -3.83
CA ALA A 46 -0.43 13.80 -3.43
C ALA A 46 0.87 14.47 -2.96
N MET A 47 1.75 13.73 -2.27
CA MET A 47 3.03 14.24 -1.75
C MET A 47 4.13 14.36 -2.80
N GLN A 48 3.97 13.72 -3.96
CA GLN A 48 4.98 13.69 -5.03
C GLN A 48 4.44 14.30 -6.35
N PRO A 49 4.00 15.57 -6.35
CA PRO A 49 3.34 16.16 -7.51
C PRO A 49 4.23 16.25 -8.76
N GLY A 50 5.56 16.22 -8.59
CA GLY A 50 6.53 16.20 -9.69
C GLY A 50 6.80 14.83 -10.30
N ARG A 51 6.19 13.75 -9.77
CA ARG A 51 6.36 12.39 -10.30
C ARG A 51 5.05 11.92 -10.93
N ASP A 52 5.15 11.48 -12.18
CA ASP A 52 4.02 11.11 -13.03
C ASP A 52 3.94 9.60 -13.30
N ARG A 53 4.81 8.78 -12.69
CA ARG A 53 4.85 7.33 -12.93
C ARG A 53 4.68 6.53 -11.65
N VAL A 54 3.76 5.56 -11.70
CA VAL A 54 3.61 4.50 -10.71
C VAL A 54 4.08 3.21 -11.36
N VAL A 55 5.06 2.53 -10.79
CA VAL A 55 5.57 1.26 -11.31
C VAL A 55 4.96 0.12 -10.50
N SER A 56 4.44 -0.90 -11.19
CA SER A 56 3.91 -2.14 -10.59
C SER A 56 4.26 -3.32 -11.47
N ASP A 57 4.13 -4.52 -10.94
CA ASP A 57 4.30 -5.77 -11.70
C ASP A 57 2.96 -6.23 -12.30
N VAL A 58 3.01 -6.96 -13.42
CA VAL A 58 1.86 -7.67 -14.01
C VAL A 58 1.39 -8.84 -13.16
N LEU A 59 2.26 -9.40 -12.31
CA LEU A 59 1.97 -10.51 -11.40
C LEU A 59 1.32 -10.08 -10.09
N ASN A 60 1.27 -8.77 -9.80
CA ASN A 60 0.52 -8.28 -8.64
C ASN A 60 -0.96 -8.66 -8.74
N PHE A 61 -1.60 -8.86 -7.59
CA PHE A 61 -3.01 -9.24 -7.57
C PHE A 61 -3.85 -8.21 -8.34
N PRO A 62 -4.87 -8.64 -9.11
CA PRO A 62 -5.69 -7.72 -9.90
C PRO A 62 -6.31 -6.58 -9.07
N SER A 63 -6.66 -6.85 -7.81
CA SER A 63 -7.15 -5.82 -6.88
C SER A 63 -6.18 -4.66 -6.69
N ASP A 64 -4.89 -4.95 -6.63
CA ASP A 64 -3.86 -3.95 -6.39
C ASP A 64 -3.75 -3.03 -7.60
N LEU A 65 -3.75 -3.61 -8.81
CA LEU A 65 -3.75 -2.85 -10.06
C LEU A 65 -5.01 -1.96 -10.19
N TYR A 66 -6.19 -2.49 -9.83
CA TYR A 66 -7.43 -1.70 -9.85
C TYR A 66 -7.40 -0.54 -8.84
N ILE A 67 -6.82 -0.75 -7.65
CA ILE A 67 -6.65 0.31 -6.65
C ILE A 67 -5.73 1.41 -7.19
N LEU A 68 -4.58 1.05 -7.78
CA LEU A 68 -3.65 2.03 -8.35
C LEU A 68 -4.32 2.84 -9.47
N GLN A 69 -5.00 2.17 -10.40
CA GLN A 69 -5.74 2.82 -11.50
C GLN A 69 -6.87 3.72 -10.98
N GLY A 70 -7.59 3.28 -9.94
CA GLY A 70 -8.64 4.06 -9.29
C GLY A 70 -8.10 5.32 -8.64
N CYS A 71 -6.99 5.22 -7.89
CA CYS A 71 -6.34 6.37 -7.26
C CYS A 71 -5.87 7.40 -8.30
N ILE A 72 -5.23 6.95 -9.38
CA ILE A 72 -4.80 7.81 -10.49
C ILE A 72 -5.99 8.57 -11.07
N ARG A 73 -7.11 7.88 -11.34
CA ARG A 73 -8.33 8.51 -11.86
C ARG A 73 -8.91 9.55 -10.91
N LEU A 74 -8.97 9.23 -9.62
CA LEU A 74 -9.49 10.14 -8.59
C LEU A 74 -8.65 11.41 -8.43
N LEU A 75 -7.33 11.32 -8.67
CA LEU A 75 -6.41 12.46 -8.62
C LEU A 75 -6.28 13.22 -9.94
N GLY A 76 -7.21 13.00 -10.88
CA GLY A 76 -7.29 13.73 -12.14
C GLY A 76 -6.44 13.15 -13.27
N GLY A 77 -5.94 11.92 -13.13
CA GLY A 77 -5.35 11.16 -14.23
C GLY A 77 -3.98 11.65 -14.71
N ARG A 78 -3.26 12.44 -13.90
CA ARG A 78 -1.95 12.98 -14.28
C ARG A 78 -0.83 11.94 -14.27
N GLN A 79 -0.97 10.90 -13.45
CA GLN A 79 0.03 9.85 -13.33
C GLN A 79 -0.31 8.66 -14.24
N HIS A 80 0.71 7.89 -14.59
CA HIS A 80 0.63 6.73 -15.46
C HIS A 80 1.10 5.48 -14.72
N LEU A 81 0.28 4.42 -14.79
CA LEU A 81 0.66 3.11 -14.29
C LEU A 81 1.54 2.41 -15.34
N HIS A 82 2.78 2.14 -14.99
CA HIS A 82 3.74 1.41 -15.79
C HIS A 82 3.87 -0.01 -15.24
N LEU A 83 3.35 -0.99 -15.99
CA LEU A 83 3.44 -2.40 -15.62
C LEU A 83 4.73 -3.00 -16.17
N VAL A 84 5.51 -3.62 -15.29
CA VAL A 84 6.68 -4.40 -15.66
C VAL A 84 6.22 -5.83 -15.97
N PRO A 85 6.50 -6.35 -17.17
CA PRO A 85 6.14 -7.72 -17.53
C PRO A 85 7.04 -8.72 -16.79
N SER A 86 6.46 -9.86 -16.43
CA SER A 86 7.22 -11.04 -15.98
C SER A 86 7.90 -11.69 -17.17
N ALA A 87 9.15 -12.12 -16.99
CA ALA A 87 9.94 -12.74 -18.05
C ALA A 87 9.45 -14.16 -18.40
N ASP A 88 8.94 -14.89 -17.41
CA ASP A 88 8.49 -16.29 -17.52
C ASP A 88 7.00 -16.49 -17.20
N GLY A 89 6.30 -15.42 -16.81
CA GLY A 89 4.90 -15.45 -16.39
C GLY A 89 4.68 -15.98 -14.97
N ILE A 90 5.75 -16.23 -14.21
CA ILE A 90 5.72 -16.84 -12.87
C ILE A 90 6.44 -15.95 -11.85
N THR A 91 7.52 -15.29 -12.25
CA THR A 91 8.36 -14.38 -11.42
C THR A 91 8.68 -13.07 -12.12
#